data_AF-A0ABD3ANL8-F1
#
_entry.id   AF-A0ABD3ANL8-F1
#
_cell.length_a   1.000
_cell.length_b   1.000
_cell.length_c   1.000
_cell.angle_alpha   90.00
_cell.angle_beta   90.00
_cell.angle_gamma   90.00
#
_symmetry.space_group_name_H-M   'P 1'
#
loop_
_entity.id
_entity.type
_entity.pdbx_description
1 polymer ?
#
loop_
_entity_poly.entity_id
_entity_poly.type
_entity_poly.pdbx_seq_one_letter_code
_entity_poly.pdbx_strand_id
1 'polypeptide(L)'
;MKAAAVTAIELLSPSSALNSGSKNLNCFSSISQIYGSISTRKFNYRSAFNLNSKNSIGKVSSARISMSTSSSYKAEEARVPPAISLPTPPITKFKIALCQLLVTADKEKNIACARKAIEEAAEKGAQLVLLPEIWNSPYSNDCFPVYAEDIDAGNGASPSTAMLSELSQRLKITIVGGSIPERSGDRLYNTCCVFGTDGKIKGKHRKIHLFDIDIPGKMTFKESMTLTAGESPTIVDTEVGRIGIGICYDIRFQELAAIYAARGAHLLCYPGAFNMTTGPLHWELLQRARAADCQLYVATCSPARVNNAGYVAWGHSTLVGPFGEVLATTEHEEVTVVAEIDYSLIEQRRTYLPFQKQRRGDLYQLVDVRRLN
;
A
#
# COMPACT_ATOMS: atom_id res chain seq x y z
N MET A 1 -6.79 -23.08 63.96
CA MET A 1 -7.21 -24.46 64.27
C MET A 1 -7.35 -25.22 62.96
N LYS A 2 -6.57 -26.31 62.80
CA LYS A 2 -6.59 -27.43 61.82
C LYS A 2 -6.62 -27.05 60.31
N ALA A 3 -5.59 -27.15 59.47
CA ALA A 3 -4.44 -28.07 59.27
C ALA A 3 -4.72 -29.39 58.49
N ALA A 4 -3.87 -29.61 57.46
CA ALA A 4 -3.45 -30.84 56.75
C ALA A 4 -4.33 -31.37 55.58
N ALA A 5 -3.81 -31.92 54.47
CA ALA A 5 -2.46 -32.03 53.86
C ALA A 5 -2.56 -32.79 52.50
N VAL A 6 -1.76 -32.38 51.50
CA VAL A 6 -0.83 -33.16 50.61
C VAL A 6 -1.34 -34.46 49.92
N THR A 7 -1.18 -34.69 48.61
CA THR A 7 0.01 -35.34 47.99
C THR A 7 0.07 -35.20 46.44
N ALA A 8 1.31 -35.10 45.94
CA ALA A 8 1.76 -34.96 44.55
C ALA A 8 2.02 -36.29 43.81
N ILE A 9 2.08 -36.28 42.48
CA ILE A 9 2.88 -37.22 41.65
C ILE A 9 3.49 -36.44 40.46
N GLU A 10 4.82 -36.56 40.34
CA GLU A 10 5.74 -36.12 39.28
C GLU A 10 5.79 -37.09 38.09
N LEU A 11 6.64 -36.72 37.09
CA LEU A 11 7.32 -37.52 36.04
C LEU A 11 6.76 -37.24 34.63
N LEU A 12 7.52 -36.95 33.56
CA LEU A 12 8.96 -36.88 33.29
C LEU A 12 9.16 -36.06 31.98
N SER A 13 10.25 -35.30 31.93
CA SER A 13 10.87 -34.73 30.71
C SER A 13 11.54 -35.82 29.84
N PRO A 14 11.87 -35.51 28.57
CA PRO A 14 13.28 -35.71 28.18
C PRO A 14 13.87 -34.61 27.30
N SER A 15 15.18 -34.42 27.49
CA SER A 15 16.09 -33.57 26.74
C SER A 15 16.91 -34.35 25.70
N SER A 16 17.40 -33.60 24.70
CA SER A 16 18.74 -33.66 24.06
C SER A 16 19.15 -34.83 23.14
N ALA A 17 19.33 -34.46 21.86
CA ALA A 17 20.61 -34.40 21.11
C ALA A 17 21.11 -35.57 20.21
N LEU A 18 21.51 -35.15 18.99
CA LEU A 18 22.63 -35.60 18.13
C LEU A 18 22.55 -36.99 17.45
N ASN A 19 22.53 -37.04 16.10
CA ASN A 19 23.70 -37.00 15.21
C ASN A 19 23.51 -37.79 13.87
N SER A 20 24.01 -37.19 12.78
CA SER A 20 24.61 -37.81 11.57
C SER A 20 23.79 -38.71 10.63
N GLY A 21 23.92 -38.47 9.31
CA GLY A 21 23.64 -39.49 8.30
C GLY A 21 23.26 -38.99 6.90
N SER A 22 24.25 -38.58 6.11
CA SER A 22 24.16 -38.36 4.66
C SER A 22 23.76 -39.64 3.91
N LYS A 23 22.72 -39.60 3.05
CA LYS A 23 22.64 -40.41 1.81
C LYS A 23 21.84 -39.69 0.72
N ASN A 24 22.51 -39.44 -0.39
CA ASN A 24 21.94 -39.15 -1.70
C ASN A 24 21.03 -40.31 -2.16
N LEU A 25 19.95 -40.00 -2.88
CA LEU A 25 19.53 -40.73 -4.08
C LEU A 25 18.45 -39.97 -4.85
N ASN A 26 18.74 -39.73 -6.13
CA ASN A 26 17.83 -39.28 -7.17
C ASN A 26 16.60 -40.20 -7.27
N CYS A 27 15.43 -39.62 -7.51
CA CYS A 27 14.39 -40.31 -8.27
C CYS A 27 13.66 -39.33 -9.19
N PHE A 28 13.69 -39.67 -10.47
CA PHE A 28 13.08 -39.00 -11.60
C PHE A 28 11.55 -39.06 -11.54
N SER A 29 10.92 -38.00 -12.07
CA SER A 29 9.66 -37.97 -12.84
C SER A 29 8.49 -38.86 -12.40
N SER A 30 7.36 -38.24 -12.12
CA SER A 30 6.05 -38.46 -12.79
C SER A 30 4.92 -38.00 -11.88
N ILE A 31 4.15 -36.99 -12.28
CA ILE A 31 2.69 -36.89 -12.07
C ILE A 31 2.23 -35.75 -13.01
N SER A 32 1.90 -36.16 -14.24
CA SER A 32 1.16 -35.37 -15.22
C SER A 32 -0.13 -36.14 -15.52
N GLN A 33 -1.07 -36.13 -14.59
CA GLN A 33 -2.42 -36.64 -14.81
C GLN A 33 -3.39 -35.81 -13.98
N ILE A 34 -4.18 -35.00 -14.67
CA ILE A 34 -5.60 -34.66 -14.47
C ILE A 34 -5.83 -33.43 -15.35
N TYR A 35 -6.35 -33.64 -16.57
CA TYR A 35 -7.33 -32.74 -17.22
C TYR A 35 -7.90 -33.51 -18.41
N GLY A 36 -9.14 -33.96 -18.26
CA GLY A 36 -9.91 -34.66 -19.27
C GLY A 36 -10.60 -33.70 -20.25
N SER A 37 -10.49 -34.07 -21.52
CA SER A 37 -11.53 -34.01 -22.56
C SER A 37 -12.30 -32.69 -22.78
N ILE A 38 -11.88 -31.91 -23.77
CA ILE A 38 -12.81 -31.17 -24.65
C ILE A 38 -12.44 -31.42 -26.11
N SER A 39 -13.44 -31.89 -26.85
CA SER A 39 -13.44 -32.33 -28.24
C SER A 39 -13.12 -31.19 -29.22
N THR A 40 -12.23 -31.47 -30.18
CA THR A 40 -11.88 -30.60 -31.31
C THR A 40 -12.92 -30.72 -32.42
N ARG A 41 -13.70 -29.66 -32.67
CA ARG A 41 -14.45 -29.50 -33.92
C ARG A 41 -13.73 -28.51 -34.84
N LYS A 42 -13.10 -29.04 -35.89
CA LYS A 42 -12.65 -28.27 -37.06
C LYS A 42 -13.86 -27.94 -37.94
N PHE A 43 -14.16 -26.67 -38.13
CA PHE A 43 -15.12 -26.22 -39.15
C PHE A 43 -14.38 -25.97 -40.47
N ASN A 44 -14.70 -26.80 -41.48
CA ASN A 44 -14.39 -26.56 -42.88
C ASN A 44 -15.50 -25.68 -43.48
N TYR A 45 -15.16 -24.52 -44.02
CA TYR A 45 -16.02 -23.80 -44.96
C TYR A 45 -15.44 -23.91 -46.36
N ARG A 46 -16.10 -24.71 -47.21
CA ARG A 46 -15.96 -24.69 -48.68
C ARG A 46 -17.37 -24.62 -49.27
N SER A 47 -17.69 -23.50 -49.89
CA SER A 47 -18.74 -23.34 -50.90
C SER A 47 -18.28 -22.18 -51.80
N ALA A 48 -17.78 -22.46 -53.00
CA ALA A 48 -18.54 -22.67 -54.24
C ALA A 48 -19.35 -21.43 -54.64
N PHE A 49 -18.70 -20.50 -55.34
CA PHE A 49 -19.37 -19.61 -56.30
C PHE A 49 -18.61 -19.67 -57.62
N ASN A 50 -19.32 -20.14 -58.64
CA ASN A 50 -18.88 -20.23 -60.02
C ASN A 50 -19.74 -19.23 -60.80
N LEU A 51 -19.12 -18.21 -61.40
CA LEU A 51 -19.77 -17.32 -62.36
C LEU A 51 -18.72 -16.84 -63.36
N ASN A 52 -18.77 -17.44 -64.54
CA ASN A 52 -18.16 -16.94 -65.76
C ASN A 52 -18.92 -15.70 -66.24
N SER A 53 -18.25 -14.58 -66.46
CA SER A 53 -18.56 -13.71 -67.60
C SER A 53 -17.36 -12.84 -67.97
N LYS A 54 -17.14 -12.71 -69.28
CA LYS A 54 -16.07 -11.94 -69.92
C LYS A 54 -16.42 -10.44 -69.94
N ASN A 55 -15.34 -9.64 -70.04
CA ASN A 55 -15.21 -8.34 -70.70
C ASN A 55 -15.07 -7.07 -69.85
N SER A 56 -14.15 -6.25 -70.40
CA SER A 56 -13.95 -4.80 -70.29
C SER A 56 -13.00 -4.29 -69.21
N ILE A 57 -11.84 -3.90 -69.73
CA ILE A 57 -10.78 -3.11 -69.10
C ILE A 57 -11.35 -1.72 -68.79
N GLY A 58 -11.40 -1.37 -67.51
CA GLY A 58 -11.63 -0.01 -67.03
C GLY A 58 -10.63 0.29 -65.93
N LYS A 59 -9.72 1.25 -66.17
CA LYS A 59 -8.78 1.75 -65.16
C LYS A 59 -9.56 2.35 -63.99
N VAL A 60 -9.64 1.63 -62.87
CA VAL A 60 -10.03 2.21 -61.59
C VAL A 60 -8.75 2.59 -60.85
N SER A 61 -8.52 3.89 -60.76
CA SER A 61 -7.56 4.49 -59.84
C SER A 61 -7.88 4.01 -58.42
N SER A 62 -7.03 3.15 -57.85
CA SER A 62 -7.12 2.80 -56.43
C SER A 62 -6.56 3.98 -55.63
N ALA A 63 -7.39 4.97 -55.35
CA ALA A 63 -7.13 5.87 -54.25
C ALA A 63 -7.11 5.02 -52.97
N ARG A 64 -5.92 4.75 -52.43
CA ARG A 64 -5.78 4.26 -51.06
C ARG A 64 -6.29 5.37 -50.15
N ILE A 65 -7.58 5.30 -49.80
CA ILE A 65 -8.08 6.04 -48.65
C ILE A 65 -7.45 5.36 -47.43
N SER A 66 -6.32 5.91 -47.00
CA SER A 66 -5.82 5.74 -45.65
C SER A 66 -6.89 6.29 -44.72
N MET A 67 -7.83 5.44 -44.29
CA MET A 67 -8.66 5.73 -43.13
C MET A 67 -7.79 5.59 -41.89
N SER A 68 -6.94 6.59 -41.66
CA SER A 68 -6.47 6.88 -40.31
C SER A 68 -7.62 7.61 -39.62
N THR A 69 -8.59 6.86 -39.11
CA THR A 69 -9.41 7.38 -38.01
C THR A 69 -8.50 7.42 -36.77
N SER A 70 -7.53 8.35 -36.77
CA SER A 70 -6.88 8.76 -35.53
C SER A 70 -8.02 9.26 -34.66
N SER A 71 -8.33 8.57 -33.57
CA SER A 71 -9.34 9.02 -32.64
C SER A 71 -9.02 10.46 -32.24
N SER A 72 -9.95 11.39 -32.44
CA SER A 72 -9.77 12.83 -32.27
C SER A 72 -9.63 13.28 -30.81
N TYR A 73 -9.59 12.35 -29.85
CA TYR A 73 -9.48 12.67 -28.44
C TYR A 73 -8.02 12.90 -28.02
N LYS A 74 -7.83 13.85 -27.10
CA LYS A 74 -6.55 14.11 -26.43
C LYS A 74 -6.56 13.48 -25.05
N ALA A 75 -5.73 12.46 -24.86
CA ALA A 75 -5.72 11.70 -23.62
C ALA A 75 -5.18 12.52 -22.42
N GLU A 76 -4.34 13.51 -22.71
CA GLU A 76 -3.84 14.50 -21.77
C GLU A 76 -4.94 15.40 -21.19
N GLU A 77 -6.03 15.64 -21.94
CA GLU A 77 -7.17 16.44 -21.48
C GLU A 77 -8.04 15.70 -20.45
N ALA A 78 -7.83 14.39 -20.26
CA ALA A 78 -8.54 13.60 -19.24
C ALA A 78 -8.12 13.94 -17.80
N ARG A 79 -7.13 14.81 -17.61
CA ARG A 79 -6.66 15.29 -16.31
C ARG A 79 -6.45 16.79 -16.37
N VAL A 80 -6.96 17.50 -15.37
CA VAL A 80 -6.90 18.96 -15.32
C VAL A 80 -6.34 19.39 -13.96
N PRO A 81 -5.14 19.99 -13.90
CA PRO A 81 -4.17 20.13 -15.01
C PRO A 81 -3.59 18.78 -15.48
N PRO A 82 -2.93 18.75 -16.66
CA PRO A 82 -2.30 17.54 -17.17
C PRO A 82 -1.36 16.87 -16.17
N ALA A 83 -1.21 15.56 -16.33
CA ALA A 83 -0.26 14.79 -15.54
C ALA A 83 1.16 15.31 -15.80
N ILE A 84 1.95 15.44 -14.74
CA ILE A 84 3.36 15.77 -14.88
C ILE A 84 4.15 14.53 -15.29
N SER A 85 5.28 14.73 -15.97
CA SER A 85 6.23 13.66 -16.23
C SER A 85 6.71 13.06 -14.91
N LEU A 86 6.91 11.73 -14.89
CA LEU A 86 7.49 11.07 -13.73
C LEU A 86 8.90 11.64 -13.50
N PRO A 87 9.19 12.24 -12.34
CA PRO A 87 10.54 12.75 -12.06
C PRO A 87 11.50 11.59 -11.90
N THR A 88 12.75 11.73 -12.33
CA THR A 88 13.77 10.70 -12.11
C THR A 88 14.00 10.50 -10.61
N PRO A 89 13.77 9.31 -10.04
CA PRO A 89 14.00 9.08 -8.62
C PRO A 89 15.51 9.05 -8.33
N PRO A 90 15.97 9.51 -7.15
CA PRO A 90 17.40 9.50 -6.82
C PRO A 90 18.03 8.11 -6.82
N ILE A 91 17.23 7.09 -6.52
CA ILE A 91 17.58 5.67 -6.59
C ILE A 91 16.47 4.89 -7.32
N THR A 92 16.84 3.85 -8.06
CA THR A 92 15.88 3.05 -8.85
C THR A 92 15.50 1.73 -8.17
N LYS A 93 16.44 1.12 -7.45
CA LYS A 93 16.22 -0.13 -6.68
C LYS A 93 16.61 0.07 -5.23
N PHE A 94 15.75 -0.35 -4.32
CA PHE A 94 15.98 -0.25 -2.88
C PHE A 94 15.06 -1.17 -2.10
N LYS A 95 15.34 -1.37 -0.82
CA LYS A 95 14.46 -2.14 0.07
C LYS A 95 13.54 -1.21 0.87
N ILE A 96 12.28 -1.61 0.96
CA ILE A 96 11.29 -1.05 1.90
C ILE A 96 11.04 -2.06 3.02
N ALA A 97 10.85 -1.57 4.25
CA ALA A 97 10.35 -2.35 5.36
C ALA A 97 8.96 -1.87 5.80
N LEU A 98 8.06 -2.82 6.05
CA LEU A 98 6.73 -2.59 6.62
C LEU A 98 6.74 -3.16 8.04
N CYS A 99 6.72 -2.29 9.04
CA CYS A 99 6.83 -2.69 10.44
C CYS A 99 5.43 -2.88 11.02
N GLN A 100 4.89 -4.10 10.98
CA GLN A 100 3.60 -4.41 11.60
C GLN A 100 3.78 -4.53 13.12
N LEU A 101 3.45 -3.46 13.85
CA LEU A 101 3.70 -3.32 15.29
C LEU A 101 2.53 -3.82 16.14
N LEU A 102 2.83 -4.44 17.28
CA LEU A 102 1.84 -4.68 18.32
C LEU A 102 1.60 -3.38 19.12
N VAL A 103 0.39 -2.83 19.03
CA VAL A 103 0.04 -1.57 19.70
C VAL A 103 -0.61 -1.85 21.04
N THR A 104 -0.11 -1.17 22.08
CA THR A 104 -0.59 -1.29 23.47
C THR A 104 -1.10 0.06 24.00
N ALA A 105 -1.66 0.07 25.22
CA ALA A 105 -2.02 1.31 25.91
C ALA A 105 -0.80 2.09 26.45
N ASP A 106 0.39 1.49 26.48
CA ASP A 106 1.62 2.13 26.93
C ASP A 106 2.33 2.79 25.74
N LYS A 107 2.27 4.12 25.68
CA LYS A 107 2.89 4.91 24.61
C LYS A 107 4.41 4.72 24.57
N GLU A 108 5.08 4.70 25.72
CA GLU A 108 6.54 4.57 25.78
C GLU A 108 6.98 3.21 25.26
N LYS A 109 6.24 2.16 25.63
CA LYS A 109 6.44 0.81 25.08
C LYS A 109 6.23 0.79 23.56
N ASN A 110 5.18 1.42 23.04
CA ASN A 110 4.92 1.47 21.60
C ASN A 110 6.07 2.18 20.85
N ILE A 111 6.58 3.29 21.39
CA ILE A 111 7.74 4.02 20.84
C ILE A 111 9.00 3.16 20.87
N ALA A 112 9.26 2.44 21.97
CA ALA A 112 10.40 1.54 22.07
C ALA A 112 10.32 0.38 21.06
N CYS A 113 9.13 -0.23 20.88
CA CYS A 113 8.89 -1.27 19.88
C CYS A 113 9.09 -0.74 18.45
N ALA A 114 8.53 0.43 18.13
CA ALA A 114 8.70 1.06 16.82
C ALA A 114 10.19 1.35 16.53
N ARG A 115 10.92 1.88 17.51
CA ARG A 115 12.37 2.13 17.40
C ARG A 115 13.12 0.85 17.05
N LYS A 116 12.90 -0.22 17.82
CA LYS A 116 13.56 -1.51 17.60
C LYS A 116 13.26 -2.06 16.20
N ALA A 117 11.99 -2.02 15.76
CA ALA A 117 11.60 -2.49 14.45
C ALA A 117 12.26 -1.69 13.30
N ILE A 118 12.38 -0.37 13.45
CA ILE A 118 13.08 0.50 12.49
C ILE A 118 14.57 0.17 12.43
N GLU A 119 15.22 -0.01 13.57
CA GLU A 119 16.64 -0.36 13.64
C GLU A 119 16.92 -1.72 12.98
N GLU A 120 16.13 -2.75 13.31
CA GLU A 120 16.21 -4.07 12.68
C GLU A 120 15.93 -4.03 11.17
N ALA A 121 15.02 -3.17 10.72
CA ALA A 121 14.76 -2.95 9.30
C ALA A 121 15.97 -2.34 8.58
N ALA A 122 16.60 -1.33 9.19
CA ALA A 122 17.79 -0.69 8.65
C ALA A 122 18.97 -1.67 8.58
N GLU A 123 19.15 -2.51 9.59
CA GLU A 123 20.16 -3.59 9.59
C GLU A 123 19.95 -4.59 8.42
N LYS A 124 18.70 -4.82 8.02
CA LYS A 124 18.34 -5.64 6.84
C LYS A 124 18.50 -4.89 5.51
N GLY A 125 18.98 -3.64 5.55
CA GLY A 125 19.26 -2.79 4.40
C GLY A 125 18.05 -2.02 3.88
N ALA A 126 16.99 -1.85 4.67
CA ALA A 126 15.87 -1.00 4.29
C ALA A 126 16.31 0.47 4.16
N GLN A 127 15.97 1.11 3.04
CA GLN A 127 16.21 2.54 2.81
C GLN A 127 14.93 3.37 3.02
N LEU A 128 13.78 2.69 3.06
CA LEU A 128 12.47 3.23 3.39
C LEU A 128 11.81 2.36 4.46
N VAL A 129 11.30 2.96 5.52
CA VAL A 129 10.45 2.28 6.51
C VAL A 129 9.04 2.89 6.50
N LEU A 130 8.02 2.04 6.57
CA LEU A 130 6.62 2.41 6.77
C LEU A 130 6.13 1.84 8.11
N LEU A 131 5.66 2.73 8.99
CA LEU A 131 4.96 2.38 10.22
C LEU A 131 3.43 2.34 10.01
N PRO A 132 2.65 1.74 10.94
CA PRO A 132 1.22 1.61 10.78
C PRO A 132 0.41 2.83 11.24
N GLU A 133 -0.90 2.83 11.00
CA GLU A 133 -1.81 3.87 11.49
C GLU A 133 -1.94 3.82 13.02
N ILE A 134 -1.93 5.00 13.66
CA ILE A 134 -2.08 5.21 15.11
C ILE A 134 -1.23 4.21 15.90
N TRP A 135 0.06 4.15 15.57
CA TRP A 135 0.95 3.14 16.12
C TRP A 135 1.41 3.45 17.56
N ASN A 136 1.27 4.70 18.00
CA ASN A 136 1.73 5.14 19.32
C ASN A 136 0.68 4.97 20.43
N SER A 137 -0.55 4.54 20.11
CA SER A 137 -1.66 4.50 21.07
C SER A 137 -2.82 3.59 20.61
N PRO A 138 -3.73 3.18 21.50
CA PRO A 138 -4.92 2.43 21.10
C PRO A 138 -5.81 3.23 20.15
N TYR A 139 -6.33 2.57 19.11
CA TYR A 139 -7.24 3.19 18.15
C TYR A 139 -8.67 3.30 18.71
N SER A 140 -8.97 4.41 19.38
CA SER A 140 -10.32 4.71 19.89
C SER A 140 -10.54 6.21 20.09
N ASN A 141 -11.81 6.64 19.98
CA ASN A 141 -12.21 8.03 20.15
C ASN A 141 -11.84 8.63 21.51
N ASP A 142 -11.88 7.82 22.59
CA ASP A 142 -11.54 8.28 23.94
C ASP A 142 -10.01 8.39 24.14
N CYS A 143 -9.23 7.60 23.39
CA CYS A 143 -7.77 7.65 23.46
C CYS A 143 -7.19 8.82 22.65
N PHE A 144 -7.76 9.19 21.49
CA PHE A 144 -7.14 10.20 20.63
C PHE A 144 -6.78 11.51 21.36
N PRO A 145 -7.63 12.12 22.21
CA PRO A 145 -7.28 13.36 22.91
C PRO A 145 -6.17 13.17 23.95
N VAL A 146 -6.14 12.02 24.63
CA VAL A 146 -5.19 11.70 25.71
C VAL A 146 -3.80 11.43 25.15
N TYR A 147 -3.74 10.74 24.01
CA TYR A 147 -2.48 10.35 23.40
C TYR A 147 -1.99 11.33 22.33
N ALA A 148 -2.76 12.38 22.02
CA ALA A 148 -2.37 13.35 21.01
C ALA A 148 -1.09 14.10 21.38
N GLU A 149 -0.27 14.32 20.37
CA GLU A 149 0.99 15.05 20.47
C GLU A 149 0.95 16.31 19.61
N ASP A 150 1.54 17.39 20.10
CA ASP A 150 1.72 18.60 19.30
C ASP A 150 3.05 18.49 18.54
N ILE A 151 2.93 18.26 17.24
CA ILE A 151 4.08 18.02 16.34
C ILE A 151 4.84 19.33 16.08
N ASP A 152 4.17 20.49 16.17
CA ASP A 152 4.73 21.78 15.77
C ASP A 152 5.29 22.58 16.98
N ALA A 153 4.97 22.18 18.22
CA ALA A 153 5.40 22.86 19.46
C ALA A 153 6.89 22.64 19.86
N GLY A 154 7.68 21.89 19.09
CA GLY A 154 9.12 21.71 19.31
C GLY A 154 9.51 20.56 20.27
N ASN A 155 10.80 20.48 20.59
CA ASN A 155 11.41 19.32 21.26
C ASN A 155 10.76 19.05 22.64
N GLY A 156 10.05 17.93 22.74
CA GLY A 156 9.41 17.42 23.96
C GLY A 156 7.89 17.25 23.84
N ALA A 157 7.22 18.01 22.96
CA ALA A 157 5.76 17.95 22.81
C ALA A 157 5.27 16.77 21.95
N SER A 158 6.18 16.18 21.18
CA SER A 158 5.92 14.96 20.39
C SER A 158 7.08 13.97 20.47
N PRO A 159 7.13 13.11 21.52
CA PRO A 159 8.16 12.08 21.64
C PRO A 159 8.13 11.08 20.48
N SER A 160 6.95 10.83 19.87
CA SER A 160 6.81 9.92 18.74
C SER A 160 7.56 10.47 17.51
N THR A 161 7.35 11.74 17.15
CA THR A 161 8.03 12.35 15.99
C THR A 161 9.50 12.66 16.25
N ALA A 162 9.86 13.00 17.49
CA ALA A 162 11.26 13.20 17.87
C ALA A 162 12.08 11.91 17.69
N MET A 163 11.52 10.75 18.10
CA MET A 163 12.16 9.46 17.87
C MET A 163 12.36 9.17 16.37
N LEU A 164 11.33 9.39 15.55
CA LEU A 164 11.43 9.16 14.10
C LEU A 164 12.44 10.07 13.42
N SER A 165 12.50 11.35 13.82
CA SER A 165 13.48 12.32 13.34
C SER A 165 14.92 11.89 13.66
N GLU A 166 15.18 11.47 14.91
CA GLU A 166 16.49 11.00 15.33
C GLU A 166 16.92 9.74 14.55
N LEU A 167 16.01 8.76 14.43
CA LEU A 167 16.29 7.52 13.70
C LEU A 167 16.55 7.76 12.21
N SER A 168 15.73 8.57 11.54
CA SER A 168 15.90 8.80 10.11
C SER A 168 17.24 9.48 9.81
N GLN A 169 17.67 10.40 10.69
CA GLN A 169 18.97 11.07 10.58
C GLN A 169 20.15 10.13 10.86
N ARG A 170 20.06 9.34 11.93
CA ARG A 170 21.15 8.46 12.38
C ARG A 170 21.35 7.29 11.43
N LEU A 171 20.25 6.65 11.01
CA LEU A 171 20.27 5.47 10.14
C LEU A 171 20.38 5.84 8.65
N LYS A 172 20.20 7.13 8.30
CA LYS A 172 20.22 7.62 6.90
C LYS A 172 19.18 6.94 6.02
N ILE A 173 17.97 6.79 6.55
CA ILE A 173 16.82 6.19 5.86
C ILE A 173 15.67 7.19 5.78
N THR A 174 14.79 7.00 4.79
CA THR A 174 13.48 7.68 4.76
C THR A 174 12.51 6.92 5.67
N ILE A 175 11.72 7.64 6.47
CA ILE A 175 10.68 7.03 7.31
C ILE A 175 9.33 7.68 7.00
N VAL A 176 8.38 6.88 6.49
CA VAL A 176 6.97 7.23 6.51
C VAL A 176 6.43 6.79 7.87
N GLY A 177 6.28 7.76 8.77
CA GLY A 177 6.12 7.58 10.21
C GLY A 177 4.77 7.03 10.65
N GLY A 178 4.08 6.27 9.80
CA GLY A 178 2.75 5.77 10.11
C GLY A 178 1.81 6.91 10.41
N SER A 179 0.90 6.77 11.37
CA SER A 179 0.24 7.95 11.93
C SER A 179 0.16 7.95 13.45
N ILE A 180 -0.07 9.14 14.01
CA ILE A 180 -0.36 9.37 15.42
C ILE A 180 -1.53 10.35 15.55
N PRO A 181 -2.23 10.39 16.70
CA PRO A 181 -3.13 11.49 17.00
C PRO A 181 -2.29 12.78 17.16
N GLU A 182 -2.56 13.78 16.35
CA GLU A 182 -1.93 15.11 16.41
C GLU A 182 -2.87 16.09 17.09
N ARG A 183 -2.32 16.90 17.99
CA ARG A 183 -2.99 18.08 18.54
C ARG A 183 -2.50 19.33 17.81
N SER A 184 -3.43 20.16 17.36
CA SER A 184 -3.12 21.46 16.74
C SER A 184 -4.20 22.46 17.15
N GLY A 185 -3.89 23.26 18.17
CA GLY A 185 -4.88 24.09 18.85
C GLY A 185 -5.94 23.25 19.56
N ASP A 186 -7.20 23.56 19.29
CA ASP A 186 -8.39 22.86 19.79
C ASP A 186 -8.75 21.60 18.98
N ARG A 187 -8.10 21.40 17.84
CA ARG A 187 -8.38 20.29 16.92
C ARG A 187 -7.44 19.12 17.10
N LEU A 188 -7.98 17.95 16.78
CA LEU A 188 -7.25 16.69 16.73
C LEU A 188 -7.25 16.15 15.31
N TYR A 189 -6.16 15.52 14.88
CA TYR A 189 -6.03 14.93 13.56
C TYR A 189 -5.39 13.54 13.64
N ASN A 190 -5.64 12.69 12.64
CA ASN A 190 -4.87 11.48 12.42
C ASN A 190 -3.77 11.79 11.39
N THR A 191 -2.52 11.82 11.84
CA THR A 191 -1.45 12.50 11.11
C THR A 191 -0.24 11.62 10.86
N CYS A 192 0.17 11.54 9.60
CA CYS A 192 1.37 10.89 9.12
C CYS A 192 2.45 11.93 8.78
N CYS A 193 3.62 11.81 9.41
CA CYS A 193 4.80 12.60 9.06
C CYS A 193 5.77 11.75 8.25
N VAL A 194 6.36 12.34 7.20
CA VAL A 194 7.43 11.72 6.42
C VAL A 194 8.75 12.40 6.78
N PHE A 195 9.74 11.62 7.18
CA PHE A 195 11.07 12.09 7.57
C PHE A 195 12.08 11.70 6.50
N GLY A 196 12.89 12.67 6.07
CA GLY A 196 14.02 12.39 5.18
C GLY A 196 15.26 11.91 5.95
N THR A 197 16.31 11.60 5.20
CA THR A 197 17.59 11.09 5.75
C THR A 197 18.37 12.13 6.57
N ASP A 198 17.92 13.38 6.58
CA ASP A 198 18.45 14.51 7.34
C ASP A 198 17.78 14.69 8.72
N GLY A 199 16.77 13.88 9.03
CA GLY A 199 15.97 14.01 10.26
C GLY A 199 14.78 14.97 10.12
N LYS A 200 14.65 15.68 9.00
CA LYS A 200 13.62 16.71 8.85
C LYS A 200 12.32 16.12 8.33
N ILE A 201 11.20 16.67 8.81
CA ILE A 201 9.88 16.41 8.24
C ILE A 201 9.84 16.98 6.81
N LYS A 202 9.68 16.10 5.81
CA LYS A 202 9.49 16.44 4.39
C LYS A 202 8.02 16.71 4.06
N GLY A 203 7.10 16.18 4.85
CA GLY A 203 5.68 16.48 4.74
C GLY A 203 4.86 15.91 5.89
N LYS A 204 3.70 16.52 6.10
CA LYS A 204 2.71 16.14 7.11
C LYS A 204 1.38 15.90 6.39
N HIS A 205 0.83 14.70 6.53
CA HIS A 205 -0.44 14.31 5.95
C HIS A 205 -1.46 14.07 7.06
N ARG A 206 -2.49 14.90 7.11
CA ARG A 206 -3.67 14.68 7.94
C ARG A 206 -4.68 13.87 7.14
N LYS A 207 -5.19 12.78 7.70
CA LYS A 207 -6.17 11.88 7.06
C LYS A 207 -7.33 12.68 6.50
N ILE A 208 -7.57 12.56 5.19
CA ILE A 208 -8.57 13.40 4.49
C ILE A 208 -9.97 12.81 4.69
N HIS A 209 -10.08 11.48 4.53
CA HIS A 209 -11.35 10.80 4.66
C HIS A 209 -11.43 10.08 6.01
N LEU A 210 -12.20 10.65 6.94
CA LEU A 210 -12.40 10.07 8.26
C LEU A 210 -13.23 8.78 8.19
N PHE A 211 -12.90 7.82 9.04
CA PHE A 211 -13.55 6.52 9.11
C PHE A 211 -14.87 6.60 9.88
N ASP A 212 -15.91 6.98 9.16
CA ASP A 212 -17.29 6.98 9.65
C ASP A 212 -18.07 5.86 8.98
N ILE A 213 -18.24 4.74 9.69
CA ILE A 213 -19.00 3.60 9.20
C ILE A 213 -20.05 3.16 10.21
N ASP A 214 -21.13 2.60 9.67
CA ASP A 214 -22.16 1.91 10.43
C ASP A 214 -22.56 0.66 9.64
N ILE A 215 -22.14 -0.50 10.13
CA ILE A 215 -22.45 -1.81 9.56
C ILE A 215 -23.33 -2.53 10.59
N PRO A 216 -24.67 -2.54 10.40
CA PRO A 216 -25.61 -3.09 11.36
C PRO A 216 -25.23 -4.50 11.81
N GLY A 217 -25.17 -4.69 13.14
CA GLY A 217 -24.83 -5.96 13.76
C GLY A 217 -23.36 -6.39 13.65
N LYS A 218 -22.48 -5.56 13.08
CA LYS A 218 -21.05 -5.86 12.96
C LYS A 218 -20.14 -4.82 13.59
N MET A 219 -20.21 -3.56 13.14
CA MET A 219 -19.33 -2.50 13.62
C MET A 219 -19.89 -1.13 13.29
N THR A 220 -19.82 -0.24 14.27
CA THR A 220 -20.06 1.20 14.10
C THR A 220 -18.83 1.93 14.64
N PHE A 221 -18.26 2.83 13.86
CA PHE A 221 -17.14 3.67 14.28
C PHE A 221 -17.26 5.02 13.59
N LYS A 222 -17.05 6.12 14.33
CA LYS A 222 -17.10 7.48 13.80
C LYS A 222 -15.89 8.25 14.27
N GLU A 223 -14.82 8.28 13.47
CA GLU A 223 -13.62 9.10 13.75
C GLU A 223 -13.99 10.58 13.87
N SER A 224 -14.97 11.06 13.11
CA SER A 224 -15.37 12.48 13.08
C SER A 224 -15.96 13.02 14.38
N MET A 225 -16.29 12.14 15.34
CA MET A 225 -16.69 12.57 16.68
C MET A 225 -15.55 13.21 17.46
N THR A 226 -14.31 12.87 17.13
CA THR A 226 -13.12 13.32 17.87
C THR A 226 -12.08 13.97 16.96
N LEU A 227 -11.90 13.45 15.75
CA LEU A 227 -10.87 13.87 14.81
C LEU A 227 -11.43 14.84 13.75
N THR A 228 -10.56 15.71 13.28
CA THR A 228 -10.79 16.66 12.17
C THR A 228 -10.15 16.12 10.90
N ALA A 229 -10.84 16.28 9.77
CA ALA A 229 -10.33 15.89 8.46
C ALA A 229 -9.16 16.80 8.03
N GLY A 230 -8.19 16.21 7.33
CA GLY A 230 -7.17 16.95 6.60
C GLY A 230 -7.74 17.63 5.35
N GLU A 231 -7.09 18.70 4.91
CA GLU A 231 -7.62 19.57 3.85
C GLU A 231 -6.86 19.45 2.53
N SER A 232 -5.76 18.68 2.48
CA SER A 232 -4.86 18.64 1.32
C SER A 232 -4.27 17.26 1.06
N PRO A 233 -4.25 16.79 -0.20
CA PRO A 233 -3.41 15.67 -0.63
C PRO A 233 -1.92 15.94 -0.31
N THR A 234 -1.20 14.93 0.14
CA THR A 234 0.21 15.06 0.51
C THR A 234 1.07 14.21 -0.42
N ILE A 235 1.97 14.88 -1.13
CA ILE A 235 2.99 14.26 -1.98
C ILE A 235 4.34 14.84 -1.61
N VAL A 236 5.34 13.99 -1.43
CA VAL A 236 6.66 14.39 -0.92
C VAL A 236 7.76 13.82 -1.79
N ASP A 237 8.77 14.63 -2.08
CA ASP A 237 10.01 14.18 -2.69
C ASP A 237 10.97 13.74 -1.59
N THR A 238 11.48 12.51 -1.70
CA THR A 238 12.41 11.91 -0.75
C THR A 238 13.60 11.31 -1.50
N GLU A 239 14.58 10.82 -0.74
CA GLU A 239 15.76 10.14 -1.25
C GLU A 239 15.43 8.82 -1.97
N VAL A 240 14.23 8.27 -1.75
CA VAL A 240 13.73 7.06 -2.41
C VAL A 240 12.68 7.35 -3.50
N GLY A 241 12.55 8.62 -3.90
CA GLY A 241 11.62 9.05 -4.95
C GLY A 241 10.39 9.79 -4.40
N ARG A 242 9.43 10.04 -5.29
CA ARG A 242 8.21 10.78 -4.94
C ARG A 242 7.13 9.87 -4.38
N ILE A 243 6.65 10.17 -3.17
CA ILE A 243 5.68 9.34 -2.43
C ILE A 243 4.37 10.10 -2.23
N GLY A 244 3.25 9.47 -2.59
CA GLY A 244 1.91 9.93 -2.20
C GLY A 244 1.46 9.27 -0.88
N ILE A 245 0.91 10.06 0.04
CA ILE A 245 0.51 9.58 1.37
C ILE A 245 -1.02 9.59 1.49
N GLY A 246 -1.60 8.48 1.92
CA GLY A 246 -2.97 8.41 2.43
C GLY A 246 -2.98 7.64 3.74
N ILE A 247 -4.03 7.74 4.55
CA ILE A 247 -4.17 6.96 5.77
C ILE A 247 -5.46 6.13 5.68
N CYS A 248 -5.30 4.80 5.78
CA CYS A 248 -6.37 3.83 5.95
C CYS A 248 -7.55 4.01 4.99
N TYR A 249 -8.60 4.68 5.46
CA TYR A 249 -9.84 4.91 4.72
C TYR A 249 -9.62 5.70 3.42
N ASP A 250 -8.57 6.51 3.34
CA ASP A 250 -8.15 7.21 2.11
C ASP A 250 -7.96 6.25 0.92
N ILE A 251 -7.55 5.00 1.16
CA ILE A 251 -7.37 4.01 0.08
C ILE A 251 -8.68 3.70 -0.65
N ARG A 252 -9.84 3.94 -0.05
CA ARG A 252 -11.16 3.71 -0.68
C ARG A 252 -11.49 4.72 -1.77
N PHE A 253 -10.80 5.86 -1.80
CA PHE A 253 -11.06 6.97 -2.72
C PHE A 253 -10.02 6.97 -3.84
N GLN A 254 -10.35 6.29 -4.94
CA GLN A 254 -9.49 6.12 -6.12
C GLN A 254 -9.02 7.45 -6.73
N GLU A 255 -9.81 8.52 -6.59
CA GLU A 255 -9.51 9.86 -7.08
C GLU A 255 -8.22 10.39 -6.45
N LEU A 256 -8.00 10.12 -5.15
CA LEU A 256 -6.80 10.56 -4.44
C LEU A 256 -5.54 9.87 -5.00
N ALA A 257 -5.61 8.56 -5.23
CA ALA A 257 -4.52 7.81 -5.85
C ALA A 257 -4.26 8.27 -7.30
N ALA A 258 -5.32 8.54 -8.05
CA ALA A 258 -5.23 9.05 -9.41
C ALA A 258 -4.59 10.46 -9.46
N ILE A 259 -4.87 11.32 -8.47
CA ILE A 259 -4.19 12.61 -8.28
C ILE A 259 -2.70 12.39 -8.00
N TYR A 260 -2.34 11.50 -7.09
CA TYR A 260 -0.93 11.21 -6.80
C TYR A 260 -0.17 10.69 -8.01
N ALA A 261 -0.78 9.79 -8.80
CA ALA A 261 -0.22 9.33 -10.06
C ALA A 261 -0.06 10.47 -11.08
N ALA A 262 -1.05 11.36 -11.18
CA ALA A 262 -0.98 12.54 -12.05
C ALA A 262 0.06 13.58 -11.58
N ARG A 263 0.43 13.56 -10.30
CA ARG A 263 1.48 14.39 -9.69
C ARG A 263 2.84 13.69 -9.64
N GLY A 264 3.02 12.61 -10.40
CA GLY A 264 4.33 11.96 -10.59
C GLY A 264 4.80 11.14 -9.39
N ALA A 265 3.89 10.63 -8.54
CA ALA A 265 4.28 9.65 -7.52
C ALA A 265 4.84 8.37 -8.17
N HIS A 266 5.77 7.72 -7.46
CA HIS A 266 6.28 6.39 -7.78
C HIS A 266 5.64 5.32 -6.89
N LEU A 267 5.41 5.69 -5.63
CA LEU A 267 4.92 4.86 -4.55
C LEU A 267 3.77 5.56 -3.84
N LEU A 268 2.74 4.81 -3.50
CA LEU A 268 1.70 5.25 -2.57
C LEU A 268 1.87 4.50 -1.25
N CYS A 269 1.94 5.24 -0.14
CA CYS A 269 1.99 4.66 1.20
C CYS A 269 0.67 4.90 1.93
N TYR A 270 0.11 3.82 2.48
CA TYR A 270 -1.09 3.83 3.29
C TYR A 270 -0.85 3.12 4.63
N PRO A 271 -0.36 3.84 5.67
CA PRO A 271 -0.57 3.37 7.04
C PRO A 271 -2.07 3.16 7.26
N GLY A 272 -2.48 2.01 7.76
CA GLY A 272 -3.91 1.76 7.98
C GLY A 272 -4.23 0.53 8.79
N ALA A 273 -5.24 0.64 9.64
CA ALA A 273 -5.76 -0.46 10.45
C ALA A 273 -7.17 -0.83 9.96
N PHE A 274 -7.31 -1.72 8.98
CA PHE A 274 -8.64 -2.26 8.64
C PHE A 274 -9.11 -3.21 9.75
N ASN A 275 -10.42 -3.30 9.98
CA ASN A 275 -10.99 -4.22 10.97
C ASN A 275 -11.29 -5.61 10.40
N MET A 276 -11.64 -6.55 11.27
CA MET A 276 -12.01 -7.94 10.92
C MET A 276 -13.23 -8.10 10.00
N THR A 277 -14.08 -7.07 9.83
CA THR A 277 -15.20 -7.10 8.88
C THR A 277 -14.75 -6.67 7.48
N THR A 278 -14.03 -5.55 7.39
CA THR A 278 -13.64 -4.97 6.10
C THR A 278 -12.32 -5.51 5.55
N GLY A 279 -11.42 -5.95 6.42
CA GLY A 279 -10.08 -6.46 6.08
C GLY A 279 -10.12 -7.62 5.10
N PRO A 280 -10.79 -8.74 5.44
CA PRO A 280 -10.85 -9.92 4.57
C PRO A 280 -11.38 -9.66 3.16
N LEU A 281 -12.27 -8.68 3.01
CA LEU A 281 -12.93 -8.38 1.73
C LEU A 281 -12.20 -7.30 0.93
N HIS A 282 -11.67 -6.29 1.59
CA HIS A 282 -11.28 -5.05 0.93
C HIS A 282 -9.79 -4.73 1.04
N TRP A 283 -9.07 -5.27 2.03
CA TRP A 283 -7.68 -4.84 2.26
C TRP A 283 -6.79 -5.16 1.06
N GLU A 284 -6.74 -6.41 0.60
CA GLU A 284 -5.97 -6.82 -0.58
C GLU A 284 -6.53 -6.25 -1.89
N LEU A 285 -7.85 -6.26 -2.03
CA LEU A 285 -8.52 -5.77 -3.24
C LEU A 285 -8.17 -4.31 -3.53
N LEU A 286 -8.27 -3.44 -2.51
CA LEU A 286 -8.07 -2.01 -2.70
C LEU A 286 -6.61 -1.69 -3.01
N GLN A 287 -5.65 -2.25 -2.28
CA GLN A 287 -4.22 -2.02 -2.57
C GLN A 287 -3.84 -2.44 -3.99
N ARG A 288 -4.32 -3.61 -4.45
CA ARG A 288 -4.06 -4.11 -5.80
C ARG A 288 -4.72 -3.25 -6.87
N ALA A 289 -5.94 -2.79 -6.62
CA ALA A 289 -6.63 -1.87 -7.51
C ALA A 289 -5.85 -0.55 -7.65
N ARG A 290 -5.42 0.07 -6.54
CA ARG A 290 -4.63 1.32 -6.59
C ARG A 290 -3.33 1.13 -7.35
N ALA A 291 -2.62 0.02 -7.12
CA ALA A 291 -1.37 -0.28 -7.82
C ALA A 291 -1.58 -0.47 -9.32
N ALA A 292 -2.55 -1.31 -9.71
CA ALA A 292 -2.81 -1.65 -11.09
C ALA A 292 -3.37 -0.48 -11.92
N ASP A 293 -4.32 0.29 -11.37
CA ASP A 293 -5.00 1.38 -12.08
C ASP A 293 -4.11 2.62 -12.22
N CYS A 294 -3.25 2.87 -11.21
CA CYS A 294 -2.32 3.99 -11.22
C CYS A 294 -0.95 3.63 -11.83
N GLN A 295 -0.67 2.34 -12.02
CA GLN A 295 0.62 1.80 -12.47
C GLN A 295 1.77 2.25 -11.56
N LEU A 296 1.57 2.11 -10.25
CA LEU A 296 2.48 2.51 -9.17
C LEU A 296 2.70 1.37 -8.19
N TYR A 297 3.76 1.46 -7.39
CA TYR A 297 3.84 0.64 -6.18
C TYR A 297 2.85 1.14 -5.13
N VAL A 298 2.33 0.22 -4.33
CA VAL A 298 1.49 0.52 -3.15
C VAL A 298 2.04 -0.23 -1.95
N ALA A 299 2.30 0.48 -0.86
CA ALA A 299 2.71 -0.09 0.41
C ALA A 299 1.66 0.24 1.47
N THR A 300 1.15 -0.78 2.15
CA THR A 300 0.21 -0.66 3.27
C THR A 300 0.83 -1.25 4.52
N CYS A 301 0.74 -0.54 5.65
CA CYS A 301 1.22 -1.06 6.93
C CYS A 301 0.13 -0.96 7.99
N SER A 302 -0.20 -2.11 8.58
CA SER A 302 -1.22 -2.27 9.62
C SER A 302 -0.57 -2.55 10.97
N PRO A 303 -1.21 -2.17 12.09
CA PRO A 303 -0.89 -2.77 13.38
C PRO A 303 -1.12 -4.28 13.35
N ALA A 304 -0.41 -5.01 14.21
CA ALA A 304 -0.68 -6.41 14.48
C ALA A 304 -2.03 -6.58 15.18
N ARG A 305 -2.63 -7.77 15.03
CA ARG A 305 -3.93 -8.09 15.60
C ARG A 305 -3.82 -8.32 17.10
N VAL A 306 -4.55 -7.52 17.87
CA VAL A 306 -4.75 -7.74 19.31
C VAL A 306 -6.17 -8.26 19.52
N ASN A 307 -6.30 -9.54 19.88
CA ASN A 307 -7.59 -10.11 20.25
C ASN A 307 -8.09 -9.40 21.53
N ASN A 308 -9.39 -9.09 21.58
CA ASN A 308 -10.07 -8.38 22.68
C ASN A 308 -9.76 -6.87 22.82
N ALA A 309 -9.07 -6.26 21.86
CA ALA A 309 -9.03 -4.80 21.78
C ALA A 309 -10.39 -4.22 21.35
N GLY A 310 -10.70 -2.99 21.75
CA GLY A 310 -11.93 -2.30 21.31
C GLY A 310 -12.00 -2.13 19.78
N TYR A 311 -10.85 -2.01 19.13
CA TYR A 311 -10.70 -2.08 17.68
C TYR A 311 -9.69 -3.17 17.31
N VAL A 312 -10.16 -4.23 16.66
CA VAL A 312 -9.33 -5.38 16.27
C VAL A 312 -8.84 -5.21 14.84
N ALA A 313 -7.55 -4.90 14.69
CA ALA A 313 -6.91 -4.75 13.39
C ALA A 313 -6.81 -6.08 12.62
N TRP A 314 -6.91 -5.99 11.30
CA TRP A 314 -6.80 -7.10 10.38
C TRP A 314 -5.36 -7.62 10.32
N GLY A 315 -4.37 -6.72 10.30
CA GLY A 315 -2.97 -7.04 10.03
C GLY A 315 -2.67 -7.01 8.54
N HIS A 316 -1.84 -7.95 8.09
CA HIS A 316 -1.48 -8.15 6.69
C HIS A 316 -0.85 -6.91 6.03
N SER A 317 0.17 -6.32 6.64
CA SER A 317 0.99 -5.31 5.96
C SER A 317 1.54 -5.86 4.64
N THR A 318 1.44 -5.10 3.56
CA THR A 318 1.64 -5.62 2.19
C THR A 318 2.35 -4.59 1.29
N LEU A 319 3.24 -5.09 0.42
CA LEU A 319 3.78 -4.37 -0.73
C LEU A 319 3.20 -4.96 -2.01
N VAL A 320 2.67 -4.09 -2.87
CA VAL A 320 2.12 -4.43 -4.18
C VAL A 320 2.92 -3.72 -5.27
N GLY A 321 3.26 -4.47 -6.32
CA GLY A 321 3.94 -3.97 -7.51
C GLY A 321 2.99 -3.32 -8.53
N PRO A 322 3.56 -2.64 -9.55
CA PRO A 322 2.80 -1.86 -10.52
C PRO A 322 1.92 -2.69 -11.47
N PHE A 323 2.05 -4.02 -11.50
CA PHE A 323 1.13 -4.91 -12.22
C PHE A 323 -0.06 -5.36 -11.35
N GLY A 324 -0.11 -4.95 -10.07
CA GLY A 324 -1.12 -5.39 -9.10
C GLY A 324 -0.80 -6.72 -8.44
N GLU A 325 0.45 -7.17 -8.54
CA GLU A 325 1.01 -8.36 -7.91
C GLU A 325 1.42 -8.07 -6.46
N VAL A 326 1.09 -8.97 -5.54
CA VAL A 326 1.56 -8.90 -4.15
C VAL A 326 3.01 -9.38 -4.12
N LEU A 327 3.94 -8.48 -3.77
CA LEU A 327 5.37 -8.75 -3.73
C LEU A 327 5.82 -9.29 -2.36
N ALA A 328 5.19 -8.80 -1.29
CA ALA A 328 5.40 -9.27 0.06
C ALA A 328 4.18 -8.96 0.91
N THR A 329 3.81 -9.86 1.82
CA THR A 329 2.74 -9.63 2.79
C THR A 329 3.07 -10.29 4.12
N THR A 330 2.61 -9.70 5.21
CA THR A 330 2.59 -10.34 6.52
C THR A 330 1.29 -11.12 6.71
N GLU A 331 1.25 -11.91 7.78
CA GLU A 331 0.01 -12.37 8.41
C GLU A 331 -0.47 -11.32 9.43
N HIS A 332 -1.06 -11.74 10.55
CA HIS A 332 -1.69 -10.87 11.55
C HIS A 332 -0.84 -10.63 12.81
N GLU A 333 0.28 -11.31 12.97
CA GLU A 333 1.18 -11.17 14.13
C GLU A 333 2.15 -9.99 13.98
N GLU A 334 2.80 -9.58 15.07
CA GLU A 334 3.84 -8.56 15.04
C GLU A 334 5.06 -9.06 14.25
N VAL A 335 5.37 -8.40 13.13
CA VAL A 335 6.48 -8.77 12.27
C VAL A 335 6.86 -7.62 11.35
N THR A 336 8.15 -7.49 11.05
CA THR A 336 8.61 -6.61 9.98
C THR A 336 8.92 -7.42 8.73
N VAL A 337 8.28 -7.07 7.61
CA VAL A 337 8.62 -7.63 6.29
C VAL A 337 9.47 -6.64 5.51
N VAL A 338 10.52 -7.13 4.85
CA VAL A 338 11.43 -6.33 4.02
C VAL A 338 11.36 -6.86 2.59
N ALA A 339 11.14 -5.98 1.62
CA ALA A 339 10.99 -6.32 0.22
C ALA A 339 11.68 -5.30 -0.68
N GLU A 340 12.03 -5.71 -1.90
CA GLU A 340 12.67 -4.84 -2.89
C GLU A 340 11.62 -4.10 -3.73
N ILE A 341 11.87 -2.82 -3.99
CA ILE A 341 11.21 -2.00 -4.98
C ILE A 341 12.18 -1.79 -6.14
N ASP A 342 11.70 -1.96 -7.37
CA ASP A 342 12.39 -1.63 -8.61
C ASP A 342 11.52 -0.72 -9.49
N TYR A 343 11.83 0.57 -9.52
CA TYR A 343 11.04 1.54 -10.29
C TYR A 343 11.15 1.37 -11.81
N SER A 344 12.10 0.58 -12.33
CA SER A 344 12.09 0.24 -13.76
C SER A 344 10.84 -0.54 -14.17
N LEU A 345 10.19 -1.24 -13.23
CA LEU A 345 8.94 -1.94 -13.45
C LEU A 345 7.74 -1.01 -13.69
N ILE A 346 7.79 0.24 -13.19
CA ILE A 346 6.75 1.26 -13.49
C ILE A 346 6.80 1.61 -14.98
N GLU A 347 8.00 1.88 -15.50
CA GLU A 347 8.19 2.25 -16.91
C GLU A 347 7.88 1.06 -17.84
N GLN A 348 8.29 -0.15 -17.46
CA GLN A 348 7.90 -1.37 -18.17
C GLN A 348 6.37 -1.53 -18.21
N ARG A 349 5.70 -1.37 -17.07
CA ARG A 349 4.24 -1.47 -16.95
C ARG A 349 3.52 -0.46 -17.86
N ARG A 350 4.00 0.79 -17.88
CA ARG A 350 3.44 1.88 -18.71
C ARG A 350 3.71 1.68 -20.19
N THR A 351 4.81 1.02 -20.54
CA THR A 351 5.10 0.61 -21.93
C THR A 351 4.12 -0.46 -22.40
N TYR A 352 3.86 -1.47 -21.57
CA TYR A 352 2.96 -2.58 -21.94
C TYR A 352 1.50 -2.15 -21.99
N LEU A 353 1.05 -1.32 -21.05
CA LEU A 353 -0.31 -0.77 -21.02
C LEU A 353 -0.26 0.76 -20.92
N PRO A 354 -0.23 1.48 -22.06
CA PRO A 354 -0.06 2.93 -22.07
C PRO A 354 -1.37 3.68 -21.78
N PHE A 355 -1.92 3.53 -20.57
CA PHE A 355 -3.19 4.15 -20.18
C PHE A 355 -3.23 5.66 -20.43
N GLN A 356 -2.11 6.35 -20.25
CA GLN A 356 -2.01 7.78 -20.48
C GLN A 356 -2.29 8.20 -21.94
N LYS A 357 -2.14 7.28 -22.90
CA LYS A 357 -2.46 7.52 -24.33
C LYS A 357 -3.90 7.13 -24.70
N GLN A 358 -4.62 6.50 -23.76
CA GLN A 358 -5.90 5.84 -24.01
C GLN A 358 -7.05 6.45 -23.22
N ARG A 359 -6.78 7.33 -22.26
CA ARG A 359 -7.83 8.04 -21.51
C ARG A 359 -8.66 8.92 -22.46
N ARG A 360 -9.98 8.98 -22.22
CA ARG A 360 -10.94 9.71 -23.05
C ARG A 360 -11.28 11.07 -22.46
N GLY A 361 -10.33 12.01 -22.61
CA GLY A 361 -10.47 13.39 -22.11
C GLY A 361 -11.65 14.17 -22.70
N ASP A 362 -12.14 13.70 -23.85
CA ASP A 362 -13.36 14.15 -24.51
C ASP A 362 -14.65 13.69 -23.82
N LEU A 363 -14.59 12.65 -22.98
CA LEU A 363 -15.75 12.07 -22.29
C LEU A 363 -15.73 12.32 -20.78
N TYR A 364 -14.55 12.31 -20.17
CA TYR A 364 -14.40 12.48 -18.73
C TYR A 364 -13.09 13.15 -18.38
N GLN A 365 -13.07 13.84 -17.23
CA GLN A 365 -11.89 14.50 -16.70
C GLN A 365 -11.78 14.28 -15.19
N LEU A 366 -10.55 14.04 -14.72
CA LEU A 366 -10.20 14.15 -13.31
C LEU A 366 -9.64 15.56 -13.05
N VAL A 367 -10.30 16.31 -12.17
CA VAL A 367 -9.92 17.70 -11.86
C VAL A 367 -9.21 17.77 -10.51
N ASP A 368 -7.94 18.15 -10.53
CA ASP A 368 -7.14 18.43 -9.34
C ASP A 368 -7.24 19.91 -8.97
N VAL A 369 -8.25 20.21 -8.17
CA VAL A 369 -8.61 21.58 -7.75
C VAL A 369 -7.49 22.32 -6.98
N ARG A 370 -6.54 21.59 -6.38
CA ARG A 370 -5.42 22.16 -5.62
C ARG A 370 -4.21 22.53 -6.49
N ARG A 371 -4.16 22.06 -7.75
CA ARG A 371 -3.14 22.48 -8.73
C ARG A 371 -3.66 23.51 -9.73
N LEU A 372 -4.98 23.75 -9.73
CA LEU A 372 -5.61 24.80 -10.54
C LEU A 372 -5.52 26.19 -9.89
N ASN A 373 -5.64 26.21 -8.57
CA ASN A 373 -5.46 27.38 -7.71
C ASN A 373 -4.08 27.34 -7.08
#